data_AF-A0A973J113-F1
#
_entry.id   AF-A0A973J113-F1
#
_cell.length_a   1.000
_cell.length_b   1.000
_cell.length_c   1.000
_cell.angle_alpha   90.00
_cell.angle_beta   90.00
_cell.angle_gamma   90.00
#
_symmetry.space_group_name_H-M   'P 1'
#
loop_
_entity.id
_entity.type
_entity.pdbx_description
1 polymer ?
#
loop_
_entity_poly.entity_id
_entity_poly.type
_entity_poly.pdbx_seq_one_letter_code
_entity_poly.pdbx_strand_id
1 'polypeptide(L)'
;MALKNTYNSVSELYAKYASNEECENFVSLLNSRKLAKTLFALRCKAGLTQKELAVRTGITQSKVSKIEHAQDVTLTFGDILQYCDGLNLQLHVGLMPDGMSLVNKVKFHWTELQRHLEAIQEISKGDSEMENAARKFTVEAAHNITNGLLSSLEKVMPKHEKEELFTVSAPSDSQEHPEDCSPAILPRQLCHLNE
;
A
#
# COMPACT_ATOMS: atom_id res chain seq x y z
N MET A 1 -23.06 -12.54 35.82
CA MET A 1 -22.43 -12.69 34.48
C MET A 1 -21.60 -11.45 34.23
N ALA A 2 -20.26 -11.57 34.23
CA ALA A 2 -19.39 -10.44 33.90
C ALA A 2 -19.34 -10.26 32.38
N LEU A 3 -19.75 -9.08 31.89
CA LEU A 3 -19.61 -8.70 30.47
C LEU A 3 -18.13 -8.69 30.12
N LYS A 4 -17.71 -9.66 29.29
CA LYS A 4 -16.34 -9.79 28.79
C LYS A 4 -16.15 -8.71 27.72
N ASN A 5 -15.88 -7.48 28.14
CA ASN A 5 -15.56 -6.38 27.22
C ASN A 5 -14.20 -6.67 26.58
N THR A 6 -14.21 -7.24 25.37
CA THR A 6 -13.02 -7.39 24.51
C THR A 6 -12.88 -6.13 23.66
N TYR A 7 -11.70 -5.53 23.69
CA TYR A 7 -11.34 -4.37 22.86
C TYR A 7 -10.44 -4.83 21.73
N ASN A 8 -10.61 -4.27 20.53
CA ASN A 8 -9.83 -4.63 19.34
C ASN A 8 -8.45 -3.95 19.33
N SER A 9 -8.26 -2.90 20.13
CA SER A 9 -6.96 -2.25 20.29
C SER A 9 -6.78 -1.64 21.67
N VAL A 10 -5.52 -1.45 22.07
CA VAL A 10 -5.16 -0.73 23.30
C VAL A 10 -5.65 0.73 23.24
N SER A 11 -5.69 1.34 22.04
CA SER A 11 -6.25 2.68 21.84
C SER A 11 -7.75 2.71 22.12
N GLU A 12 -8.51 1.69 21.70
CA GLU A 12 -9.94 1.57 21.97
C GLU A 12 -10.23 1.38 23.47
N LEU A 13 -9.40 0.59 24.16
CA LEU A 13 -9.46 0.46 25.61
C LEU A 13 -9.18 1.81 26.29
N TYR A 14 -8.11 2.49 25.90
CA TYR A 14 -7.70 3.77 26.49
C TYR A 14 -8.76 4.87 26.26
N ALA A 15 -9.37 4.90 25.06
CA ALA A 15 -10.43 5.83 24.70
C ALA A 15 -11.70 5.74 25.55
N LYS A 16 -11.91 4.63 26.25
CA LYS A 16 -13.05 4.46 27.14
C LYS A 16 -12.84 5.05 28.53
N TYR A 17 -11.59 5.29 28.92
CA TYR A 17 -11.22 5.74 30.28
C TYR A 17 -10.54 7.11 30.31
N ALA A 18 -10.09 7.62 29.16
CA ALA A 18 -9.42 8.90 29.02
C ALA A 18 -10.31 9.94 28.33
N SER A 19 -10.03 11.22 28.56
CA SER A 19 -10.66 12.32 27.82
C SER A 19 -10.25 12.31 26.33
N ASN A 20 -11.01 12.99 25.48
CA ASN A 20 -10.69 13.08 24.04
C ASN A 20 -9.29 13.67 23.81
N GLU A 21 -8.90 14.70 24.57
CA GLU A 21 -7.58 15.33 24.48
C GLU A 21 -6.45 14.36 24.87
N GLU A 22 -6.63 13.59 25.95
CA GLU A 22 -5.67 12.56 26.37
C GLU A 22 -5.55 11.43 25.33
N CYS A 23 -6.66 11.08 24.68
CA CYS A 23 -6.67 10.08 23.61
C CYS A 23 -5.94 10.56 22.36
N GLU A 24 -6.19 11.80 21.93
CA GLU A 24 -5.50 12.40 20.79
C GLU A 24 -3.99 12.50 21.05
N ASN A 25 -3.61 12.94 22.26
CA ASN A 25 -2.21 12.99 22.68
C ASN A 25 -1.57 11.60 22.70
N PHE A 26 -2.27 10.59 23.22
CA PHE A 26 -1.79 9.21 23.24
C PHE A 26 -1.61 8.64 21.82
N VAL A 27 -2.59 8.84 20.95
CA VAL A 27 -2.52 8.40 19.54
C VAL A 27 -1.41 9.13 18.78
N SER A 28 -1.27 10.43 19.00
CA SER A 28 -0.18 11.23 18.44
C SER A 28 1.20 10.72 18.90
N LEU A 29 1.36 10.43 20.19
CA LEU A 29 2.57 9.83 20.74
C LEU A 29 2.86 8.45 20.13
N LEU A 30 1.85 7.59 19.98
CA LEU A 30 2.01 6.28 19.34
C LEU A 30 2.43 6.42 17.87
N ASN A 31 1.83 7.36 17.14
CA ASN A 31 2.12 7.63 15.74
C ASN A 31 3.50 8.26 15.54
N SER A 32 3.98 9.04 16.51
CA SER A 32 5.29 9.71 16.46
C SER A 32 6.49 8.77 16.59
N ARG A 33 6.29 7.46 16.85
CA ARG A 33 7.36 6.48 17.11
C ARG A 33 7.21 5.20 16.28
N LYS A 34 6.51 5.26 15.14
CA LYS A 34 6.24 4.08 14.32
C LYS A 34 7.53 3.50 13.76
N LEU A 35 8.41 4.34 13.23
CA LEU A 35 9.69 3.90 12.67
C LEU A 35 10.59 3.31 13.76
N ALA A 36 10.72 3.98 14.90
CA ALA A 36 11.52 3.49 16.03
C ALA A 36 11.05 2.11 16.53
N LYS A 37 9.73 1.91 16.63
CA LYS A 37 9.14 0.60 16.99
C LYS A 37 9.39 -0.47 15.95
N THR A 38 9.33 -0.12 14.67
CA THR A 38 9.65 -1.04 13.57
C THR A 38 11.11 -1.49 13.66
N LEU A 39 12.05 -0.57 13.89
CA LEU A 39 13.47 -0.90 14.06
C LEU A 39 13.69 -1.84 15.26
N PHE A 40 13.03 -1.57 16.39
CA PHE A 40 13.03 -2.47 17.55
C PHE A 40 12.50 -3.87 17.20
N ALA A 41 11.37 -3.95 16.50
CA ALA A 41 10.78 -5.22 16.09
C ALA A 41 11.69 -6.01 15.13
N LEU A 42 12.36 -5.31 14.20
CA LEU A 42 13.32 -5.92 13.27
C LEU A 42 14.53 -6.49 14.02
N ARG A 43 15.08 -5.77 15.01
CA ARG A 43 16.15 -6.29 15.86
C ARG A 43 15.70 -7.54 16.62
N CYS A 44 14.52 -7.50 17.23
CA CYS A 44 13.96 -8.63 17.96
C CYS A 44 13.74 -9.85 17.05
N LYS A 45 13.24 -9.63 15.82
CA LYS A 45 13.09 -10.68 14.81
C LYS A 45 14.44 -11.30 14.42
N ALA A 46 15.52 -10.51 14.41
CA ALA A 46 16.87 -10.99 14.18
C ALA A 46 17.50 -11.68 15.42
N GLY A 47 16.79 -11.73 16.55
CA GLY A 47 17.27 -12.39 17.78
C GLY A 47 18.41 -11.65 18.48
N LEU A 48 18.62 -10.37 18.20
CA LEU A 48 19.74 -9.60 18.74
C LEU A 48 19.32 -8.78 19.96
N THR A 49 20.18 -8.72 20.96
CA THR A 49 20.11 -7.71 22.02
C THR A 49 20.61 -6.35 21.51
N GLN A 50 20.31 -5.27 22.24
CA GLN A 50 20.84 -3.94 21.89
C GLN A 50 22.38 -3.91 21.92
N LYS A 51 23.00 -4.66 22.83
CA LYS A 51 24.46 -4.76 22.94
C LYS A 51 25.07 -5.47 21.74
N GLU A 52 24.44 -6.54 21.27
CA GLU A 52 24.93 -7.27 20.09
C GLU A 52 24.76 -6.47 18.80
N LEU A 53 23.63 -5.77 18.64
CA LEU A 53 23.44 -4.88 17.49
C LEU A 53 24.47 -3.74 17.51
N ALA A 54 24.71 -3.15 18.67
CA ALA A 54 25.74 -2.13 18.87
C ALA A 54 27.14 -2.61 18.43
N VAL A 55 27.53 -3.82 18.84
CA VAL A 55 28.81 -4.44 18.42
C VAL A 55 28.85 -4.65 16.90
N ARG A 56 27.78 -5.15 16.28
CA ARG A 56 27.73 -5.40 14.82
C ARG A 56 27.83 -4.13 13.98
N THR A 57 27.27 -3.04 14.48
CA THR A 57 27.17 -1.75 13.76
C THR A 57 28.27 -0.78 14.14
N GLY A 58 29.12 -1.11 15.12
CA GLY A 58 30.16 -0.22 15.63
C GLY A 58 29.64 1.00 16.41
N ILE A 59 28.40 0.98 16.89
CA ILE A 59 27.81 2.06 17.68
C ILE A 59 27.64 1.65 19.15
N THR A 60 27.33 2.61 20.03
CA THR A 60 27.12 2.31 21.45
C THR A 60 25.73 1.71 21.70
N GLN A 61 25.61 0.85 22.71
CA GLN A 61 24.31 0.31 23.13
C GLN A 61 23.35 1.43 23.57
N SER A 62 23.86 2.52 24.15
CA SER A 62 23.07 3.71 24.45
C SER A 62 22.54 4.40 23.19
N LYS A 63 23.30 4.41 22.08
CA LYS A 63 22.81 4.93 20.79
C LYS A 63 21.69 4.06 20.24
N VAL A 64 21.84 2.73 20.26
CA VAL A 64 20.77 1.79 19.88
C VAL A 64 19.50 2.05 20.70
N SER A 65 19.63 2.16 22.03
CA SER A 65 18.51 2.46 22.91
C SER A 65 17.84 3.79 22.56
N LYS A 66 18.62 4.85 22.29
CA LYS A 66 18.06 6.15 21.86
C LYS A 66 17.28 6.03 20.55
N ILE A 67 17.81 5.32 19.56
CA ILE A 67 17.12 5.11 18.26
C ILE A 67 15.77 4.40 18.48
N GLU A 68 15.73 3.35 19.30
CA GLU A 68 14.51 2.57 19.54
C GLU A 68 13.43 3.31 20.34
N HIS A 69 13.79 4.41 21.00
CA HIS A 69 12.87 5.23 21.80
C HIS A 69 12.67 6.64 21.23
N ALA A 70 13.32 6.96 20.11
CA ALA A 70 13.25 8.25 19.45
C ALA A 70 11.87 8.51 18.84
N GLN A 71 11.56 9.78 18.62
CA GLN A 71 10.48 10.16 17.72
C GLN A 71 10.96 10.03 16.27
N ASP A 72 10.07 9.64 15.37
CA ASP A 72 10.37 9.39 13.96
C ASP A 72 10.99 10.64 13.30
N VAL A 73 10.53 11.84 13.67
CA VAL A 73 11.08 13.12 13.19
C VAL A 73 12.50 13.42 13.65
N THR A 74 12.97 12.74 14.71
CA THR A 74 14.33 12.90 15.25
C THR A 74 15.29 11.84 14.72
N LEU A 75 14.78 10.80 14.06
CA LEU A 75 15.60 9.76 13.46
C LEU A 75 16.26 10.29 12.19
N THR A 76 17.56 10.04 12.05
CA THR A 76 18.29 10.39 10.82
C THR A 76 18.34 9.19 9.88
N PHE A 77 18.49 9.45 8.57
CA PHE A 77 18.77 8.38 7.60
C PHE A 77 20.04 7.58 7.97
N GLY A 78 21.04 8.24 8.55
CA GLY A 78 22.25 7.56 9.03
C GLY A 78 21.97 6.55 10.13
N ASP A 79 21.04 6.83 11.04
CA ASP A 79 20.64 5.89 12.09
C ASP A 79 19.90 4.68 11.52
N ILE A 80 19.04 4.90 10.51
CA ILE A 80 18.31 3.83 9.83
C ILE A 80 19.28 2.94 9.04
N LEU A 81 20.21 3.54 8.30
CA LEU A 81 21.22 2.81 7.54
C LEU A 81 22.12 1.96 8.44
N GLN A 82 22.56 2.51 9.58
CA GLN A 82 23.32 1.73 10.59
C GLN A 82 22.54 0.52 11.08
N TYR A 83 21.22 0.67 11.28
CA TYR A 83 20.34 -0.45 11.62
C TYR A 83 20.28 -1.50 10.53
N CYS A 84 20.13 -1.06 9.28
CA CYS A 84 20.12 -1.92 8.10
C CYS A 84 21.42 -2.72 7.99
N ASP A 85 22.57 -2.08 8.16
CA ASP A 85 23.89 -2.74 8.12
C ASP A 85 24.01 -3.84 9.19
N GLY A 86 23.59 -3.54 10.42
CA GLY A 86 23.65 -4.51 11.54
C GLY A 86 22.72 -5.71 11.39
N LEU A 87 21.67 -5.56 10.58
CA LEU A 87 20.65 -6.56 10.33
C LEU A 87 20.77 -7.21 8.94
N ASN A 88 21.76 -6.81 8.13
CA ASN A 88 21.91 -7.21 6.73
C ASN A 88 20.63 -6.97 5.91
N LEU A 89 20.03 -5.79 6.08
CA LEU A 89 18.84 -5.34 5.36
C LEU A 89 19.23 -4.26 4.36
N GLN A 90 18.45 -4.15 3.28
CA GLN A 90 18.55 -3.04 2.34
C GLN A 90 17.45 -2.01 2.62
N LEU A 91 17.83 -0.74 2.76
CA LEU A 91 16.87 0.35 2.88
C LEU A 91 16.34 0.75 1.50
N HIS A 92 15.02 0.75 1.33
CA HIS A 92 14.33 1.27 0.15
C HIS A 92 13.45 2.45 0.56
N VAL A 93 13.67 3.61 -0.05
CA VAL A 93 12.89 4.84 0.20
C VAL A 93 12.28 5.29 -1.11
N GLY A 94 10.95 5.37 -1.16
CA GLY A 94 10.20 5.87 -2.31
C GLY A 94 9.58 7.23 -2.00
N LEU A 95 9.76 8.18 -2.92
CA LEU A 95 9.04 9.46 -2.91
C LEU A 95 8.00 9.43 -4.04
N MET A 96 6.78 9.86 -3.75
CA MET A 96 5.69 9.94 -4.73
C MET A 96 5.08 11.34 -4.69
N PRO A 97 4.58 11.86 -5.82
CA PRO A 97 3.77 13.07 -5.85
C PRO A 97 2.60 13.00 -4.86
N ASP A 98 2.38 14.11 -4.16
CA ASP A 98 1.21 14.23 -3.29
C ASP A 98 -0.09 14.22 -4.13
N GLY A 99 -1.16 13.67 -3.57
CA GLY A 99 -2.43 13.52 -4.26
C GLY A 99 -2.45 12.49 -5.40
N MET A 100 -1.40 11.67 -5.57
CA MET A 100 -1.38 10.62 -6.58
C MET A 100 -2.55 9.63 -6.41
N SER A 101 -3.35 9.46 -7.47
CA SER A 101 -4.48 8.53 -7.48
C SER A 101 -4.02 7.09 -7.28
N LEU A 102 -4.90 6.24 -6.71
CA LEU A 102 -4.60 4.81 -6.54
C LEU A 102 -4.25 4.12 -7.86
N VAL A 103 -4.91 4.51 -8.96
CA VAL A 103 -4.60 4.01 -10.31
C VAL A 103 -3.15 4.31 -10.69
N ASN A 104 -2.67 5.52 -10.42
CA ASN A 104 -1.29 5.90 -10.73
C ASN A 104 -0.28 5.22 -9.79
N LYS A 105 -0.64 4.94 -8.53
CA LYS A 105 0.19 4.13 -7.63
C LYS A 105 0.34 2.69 -8.15
N VAL A 106 -0.76 2.08 -8.64
CA VAL A 106 -0.70 0.74 -9.25
C VAL A 106 0.22 0.76 -10.48
N LYS A 107 0.07 1.76 -11.36
CA LYS A 107 0.98 1.92 -12.52
C LYS A 107 2.43 2.10 -12.10
N PHE A 108 2.71 2.92 -11.09
CA PHE A 108 4.06 3.13 -10.56
C PHE A 108 4.68 1.80 -10.10
N HIS A 109 3.95 1.02 -9.30
CA HIS A 109 4.46 -0.26 -8.80
C HIS A 109 4.63 -1.30 -9.91
N TRP A 110 3.77 -1.28 -10.94
CA TRP A 110 3.96 -2.09 -12.13
C TRP A 110 5.27 -1.75 -12.85
N THR A 111 5.56 -0.47 -13.05
CA THR A 111 6.82 -0.02 -13.66
C THR A 111 8.03 -0.43 -12.83
N GLU A 112 7.96 -0.30 -11.49
CA GLU A 112 9.05 -0.78 -10.63
C GLU A 112 9.23 -2.30 -10.75
N LEU A 113 8.15 -3.09 -10.74
CA LEU A 113 8.24 -4.54 -10.93
C LEU A 113 8.93 -4.88 -12.26
N GLN A 114 8.54 -4.22 -13.35
CA GLN A 114 9.17 -4.40 -14.66
C GLN A 114 10.68 -4.11 -14.60
N ARG A 115 11.07 -3.00 -13.96
CA ARG A 115 12.49 -2.62 -13.80
C ARG A 115 13.31 -3.68 -13.06
N HIS A 116 12.73 -4.32 -12.04
CA HIS A 116 13.40 -5.40 -11.31
C HIS A 116 13.59 -6.65 -12.19
N LEU A 117 12.59 -7.00 -13.02
CA LEU A 117 12.70 -8.12 -13.95
C LEU A 117 13.77 -7.88 -15.02
N GLU A 118 13.84 -6.65 -15.55
CA GLU A 118 14.89 -6.25 -16.49
C GLU A 118 16.28 -6.28 -15.84
N ALA A 119 16.41 -5.81 -14.59
CA ALA A 119 17.66 -5.87 -13.85
C ALA A 119 18.14 -7.30 -13.60
N ILE A 120 17.23 -8.24 -13.33
CA ILE A 120 17.56 -9.67 -13.19
C ILE A 120 18.18 -10.20 -14.49
N GLN A 121 17.58 -9.86 -15.65
CA GLN A 121 18.13 -10.27 -16.93
C GLN A 121 19.51 -9.66 -17.16
N GLU A 122 19.69 -8.37 -16.87
CA GLU A 122 20.97 -7.69 -17.08
C GLU A 122 22.09 -8.30 -16.23
N ILE A 123 21.84 -8.55 -14.95
CA ILE A 123 22.81 -9.13 -14.01
C ILE A 123 23.16 -10.58 -14.41
N SER A 124 22.24 -11.28 -15.07
CA SER A 124 22.47 -12.67 -15.47
C SER A 124 23.36 -12.82 -16.71
N LYS A 125 23.53 -11.77 -17.53
CA LYS A 125 24.22 -11.87 -18.82
C LYS A 125 25.66 -12.34 -18.68
N GLY A 126 26.04 -13.33 -19.50
CA GLY A 126 27.41 -13.82 -19.59
C GLY A 126 27.76 -14.93 -18.59
N ASP A 127 26.84 -15.30 -17.69
CA ASP A 127 26.94 -16.48 -16.84
C ASP A 127 25.81 -17.45 -17.20
N SER A 128 26.16 -18.59 -17.82
CA SER A 128 25.17 -19.55 -18.31
C SER A 128 24.28 -20.16 -17.24
N GLU A 129 24.79 -20.30 -16.01
CA GLU A 129 23.99 -20.81 -14.88
C GLU A 129 23.00 -19.74 -14.41
N MET A 130 23.46 -18.49 -14.30
CA MET A 130 22.59 -17.36 -13.93
C MET A 130 21.53 -17.08 -15.01
N GLU A 131 21.87 -17.14 -16.30
CA GLU A 131 20.92 -16.96 -17.40
C GLU A 131 19.83 -18.04 -17.39
N ASN A 132 20.22 -19.29 -17.11
CA ASN A 132 19.26 -20.39 -16.98
C ASN A 132 18.35 -20.19 -15.76
N ALA A 133 18.91 -19.76 -14.62
CA ALA A 133 18.14 -19.43 -13.43
C ALA A 133 17.16 -18.27 -13.67
N ALA A 134 17.61 -17.17 -14.29
CA ALA A 134 16.79 -16.02 -14.65
C ALA A 134 15.63 -16.42 -15.59
N ARG A 135 15.88 -17.31 -16.55
CA ARG A 135 14.84 -17.84 -17.45
C ARG A 135 13.78 -18.65 -16.69
N LYS A 136 14.21 -19.56 -15.81
CA LYS A 136 13.30 -20.36 -14.98
C LYS A 136 12.45 -19.45 -14.09
N PHE A 137 13.08 -18.49 -13.40
CA PHE A 137 12.39 -17.51 -12.59
C PHE A 137 11.40 -16.67 -13.40
N THR A 138 11.74 -16.26 -14.63
CA THR A 138 10.83 -15.47 -15.48
C THR A 138 9.55 -16.22 -15.79
N VAL A 139 9.64 -17.52 -16.08
CA VAL A 139 8.46 -18.38 -16.34
C VAL A 139 7.61 -18.53 -15.07
N GLU A 140 8.25 -18.77 -13.92
CA GLU A 140 7.58 -18.86 -12.63
C GLU A 140 6.89 -17.54 -12.24
N ALA A 141 7.61 -16.43 -12.38
CA ALA A 141 7.10 -15.09 -12.09
C ALA A 141 5.90 -14.75 -12.98
N ALA A 142 5.96 -15.06 -14.29
CA ALA A 142 4.84 -14.85 -15.20
C ALA A 142 3.59 -15.61 -14.74
N HIS A 143 3.73 -16.87 -14.33
CA HIS A 143 2.62 -17.67 -13.81
C HIS A 143 2.06 -17.08 -12.51
N ASN A 144 2.93 -16.80 -11.53
CA ASN A 144 2.53 -16.32 -10.22
C ASN A 144 1.89 -14.93 -10.26
N ILE A 145 2.48 -13.99 -11.02
CA ILE A 145 1.97 -12.64 -11.17
C ILE A 145 0.61 -12.66 -11.89
N THR A 146 0.48 -13.42 -12.98
CA THR A 146 -0.77 -13.48 -13.74
C THR A 146 -1.91 -14.07 -12.90
N ASN A 147 -1.68 -15.21 -12.25
CA ASN A 147 -2.71 -15.85 -11.42
C ASN A 147 -3.06 -15.01 -10.18
N GLY A 148 -2.05 -14.40 -9.54
CA GLY A 148 -2.26 -13.51 -8.41
C GLY A 148 -3.07 -12.27 -8.80
N LEU A 149 -2.77 -11.68 -9.96
CA LEU A 149 -3.50 -10.52 -10.47
C LEU A 149 -4.92 -10.90 -10.87
N LEU A 150 -5.11 -12.00 -11.60
CA LEU A 150 -6.44 -12.46 -12.02
C LEU A 150 -7.34 -12.76 -10.82
N SER A 151 -6.84 -13.52 -9.84
CA SER A 151 -7.60 -13.83 -8.61
C SER A 151 -7.91 -12.60 -7.76
N SER A 152 -7.06 -11.57 -7.83
CA SER A 152 -7.36 -10.27 -7.21
C SER A 152 -8.47 -9.58 -7.98
N LEU A 153 -8.35 -9.46 -9.31
CA LEU A 153 -9.35 -8.83 -10.16
C LEU A 153 -10.72 -9.49 -10.02
N GLU A 154 -10.83 -10.81 -10.00
CA GLU A 154 -12.11 -11.52 -9.79
C GLU A 154 -12.84 -11.10 -8.50
N LYS A 155 -12.11 -10.74 -7.44
CA LYS A 155 -12.70 -10.28 -6.17
C LYS A 155 -13.18 -8.84 -6.22
N VAL A 156 -12.56 -8.00 -7.03
CA VAL A 156 -12.84 -6.56 -7.09
C VAL A 156 -13.62 -6.16 -8.34
N MET A 157 -13.74 -7.05 -9.33
CA MET A 157 -14.51 -6.80 -10.53
C MET A 157 -15.96 -6.51 -10.12
N PRO A 158 -16.50 -5.34 -10.49
CA PRO A 158 -17.88 -5.02 -10.19
C PRO A 158 -18.75 -6.10 -10.80
N LYS A 159 -19.55 -6.76 -9.97
CA LYS A 159 -20.58 -7.65 -10.47
C LYS A 159 -21.52 -6.77 -11.28
N HIS A 160 -21.65 -7.04 -12.57
CA HIS A 160 -22.74 -6.46 -13.35
C HIS A 160 -24.03 -6.98 -12.71
N GLU A 161 -24.65 -6.16 -11.85
CA GLU A 161 -26.08 -6.29 -11.60
C GLU A 161 -26.72 -6.14 -12.97
N LYS A 162 -27.46 -7.17 -13.40
CA LYS A 162 -28.32 -7.04 -14.56
C LYS A 162 -29.32 -5.95 -14.17
N GLU A 163 -29.08 -4.72 -14.62
CA GLU A 163 -30.15 -3.76 -14.73
C GLU A 163 -31.15 -4.41 -15.69
N GLU A 164 -32.23 -4.97 -15.15
CA GLU A 164 -33.38 -5.34 -15.96
C GLU A 164 -33.87 -4.03 -16.57
N LEU A 165 -33.49 -3.82 -17.83
CA LEU A 165 -33.98 -2.70 -18.62
C LEU A 165 -35.49 -2.94 -18.81
N PHE A 166 -36.30 -2.40 -17.91
CA PHE A 166 -37.74 -2.34 -18.10
C PHE A 166 -38.03 -1.34 -19.20
N THR A 167 -38.18 -1.83 -20.43
CA THR A 167 -38.79 -1.04 -21.49
C THR A 167 -40.27 -0.86 -21.16
N VAL A 168 -40.63 0.33 -20.67
CA VAL A 168 -42.02 0.75 -20.56
C VAL A 168 -42.46 1.21 -21.94
N SER A 169 -43.22 0.35 -22.63
CA SER A 169 -43.93 0.73 -23.85
C SER A 169 -45.19 1.51 -23.49
N ALA A 170 -45.62 2.42 -24.35
CA ALA A 170 -46.91 3.07 -24.21
C ALA A 170 -48.07 2.03 -24.24
N PRO A 171 -49.21 2.29 -23.55
CA PRO A 171 -50.37 1.40 -23.59
C PRO A 171 -50.86 1.23 -25.04
N SER A 172 -51.27 0.01 -25.40
CA SER A 172 -51.68 -0.37 -26.76
C SER A 172 -52.84 0.45 -27.35
N ASP A 173 -53.56 1.21 -26.51
CA ASP A 173 -54.71 2.04 -26.91
C ASP A 173 -54.35 3.53 -27.01
N SER A 174 -53.07 3.90 -26.87
CA SER A 174 -52.63 5.27 -27.14
C SER A 174 -52.65 5.54 -28.64
N GLN A 175 -53.64 6.31 -29.09
CA GLN A 175 -53.57 6.94 -30.41
C GLN A 175 -52.50 8.05 -30.34
N GLU A 176 -51.27 7.70 -30.66
CA GLU A 176 -50.22 8.69 -30.89
C GLU A 176 -50.60 9.49 -32.15
N HIS A 177 -51.01 10.75 -31.95
CA HIS A 177 -51.11 11.69 -33.05
C HIS A 177 -49.68 12.04 -33.50
N PRO A 178 -49.32 11.92 -34.79
CA PRO A 178 -47.92 11.98 -35.26
C PRO A 178 -47.21 13.34 -35.13
N GLU A 179 -47.82 14.35 -34.50
CA GLU A 179 -47.35 15.74 -34.59
C GLU A 179 -46.47 16.17 -33.40
N ASP A 180 -46.39 15.42 -32.30
CA ASP A 180 -45.69 15.88 -31.09
C ASP A 180 -44.29 15.28 -30.84
N CYS A 181 -43.76 14.46 -31.74
CA CYS A 181 -42.37 13.96 -31.63
C CYS A 181 -41.46 14.58 -32.69
N SER A 182 -41.29 15.90 -32.62
CA SER A 182 -40.06 16.49 -33.15
C SER A 182 -38.94 16.18 -32.14
N PRO A 183 -37.85 15.46 -32.52
CA PRO A 183 -36.73 15.32 -31.63
C PRO A 183 -36.16 16.72 -31.38
N ALA A 184 -36.23 17.18 -30.13
CA ALA A 184 -35.47 18.33 -29.70
C ALA A 184 -34.00 18.07 -30.07
N ILE A 185 -33.53 18.72 -31.13
CA ILE A 185 -32.12 18.86 -31.44
C ILE A 185 -31.56 19.62 -30.25
N LEU A 186 -30.99 18.90 -29.28
CA LEU A 186 -30.12 19.52 -28.29
C LEU A 186 -28.82 19.86 -29.01
N PRO A 187 -28.47 21.14 -29.19
CA PRO A 187 -27.23 21.52 -29.84
C PRO A 187 -26.04 21.02 -29.01
N ARG A 188 -25.11 20.36 -29.72
CA ARG A 188 -23.74 20.10 -29.28
C ARG A 188 -23.07 21.42 -28.89
N GLN A 189 -23.06 21.78 -27.61
CA GLN A 189 -22.07 22.69 -27.05
C GLN A 189 -22.14 22.62 -25.52
N LEU A 190 -20.97 22.71 -24.89
CA LEU A 190 -20.70 22.67 -23.44
C LEU A 190 -20.50 21.26 -22.85
N CYS A 191 -19.38 20.63 -23.20
CA CYS A 191 -18.48 19.97 -22.24
C CYS A 191 -17.16 19.56 -22.93
N HIS A 192 -16.45 20.56 -23.47
CA HIS A 192 -15.01 20.50 -23.61
C HIS A 192 -14.44 21.84 -23.15
N LEU A 193 -13.36 21.74 -22.37
CA LEU A 193 -12.40 22.77 -21.97
C LEU A 193 -12.80 23.62 -20.74
N ASN A 194 -12.11 23.36 -19.64
CA ASN A 194 -11.17 24.29 -18.99
C ASN A 194 -10.17 23.41 -18.21
N GLU A 195 -8.96 23.30 -18.75
CA GLU A 195 -7.69 23.85 -18.21
C GLU A 195 -7.05 22.93 -17.15
#